data_AF-A0A329E5T6-F1
#
_entry.id   AF-A0A329E5T6-F1
#
_cell.length_a   1.000
_cell.length_b   1.000
_cell.length_c   1.000
_cell.angle_alpha   90.00
_cell.angle_beta   90.00
_cell.angle_gamma   90.00
#
_symmetry.space_group_name_H-M   'P 1'
#
loop_
_entity.id
_entity.type
_entity.pdbx_description
1 polymer ?
#
loop_
_entity_poly.entity_id
_entity_poly.type
_entity_poly.pdbx_seq_one_letter_code
_entity_poly.pdbx_strand_id
1 'polypeptide(L)'
;MKTMTSKEISNRIDEITQLQEQHQKRDFDAELLKVMNAGGDIDSLEQKQLDDERVARRLRVEKQALEAQLPEVIYTEAKSELEALKDSCKNDHELIQEQVDIIEKAFNEAVKPALEVLEEIRIKRSNALRRAEVLTRTHQINWNNYVYFDELGSRKLKLIQIYVSRGRAPDAGSTVLTSGRFIEDLQQNEGN
;
A
#
# COMPACT_ATOMS: atom_id res chain seq x y z
N MET A 1 -15.98 32.56 -15.73
CA MET A 1 -15.69 32.49 -14.28
C MET A 1 -14.25 32.05 -14.11
N LYS A 2 -13.55 32.55 -13.08
CA LYS A 2 -12.21 32.06 -12.73
C LYS A 2 -12.31 30.54 -12.47
N THR A 3 -11.41 29.74 -13.03
CA THR A 3 -11.41 28.29 -12.81
C THR A 3 -11.08 28.02 -11.35
N MET A 4 -12.04 27.49 -10.59
CA MET A 4 -11.87 27.12 -9.19
C MET A 4 -11.62 25.62 -9.10
N THR A 5 -10.75 25.21 -8.19
CA THR A 5 -10.52 23.80 -7.82
C THR A 5 -11.70 23.25 -7.01
N SER A 6 -11.83 21.92 -6.93
CA SER A 6 -12.88 21.28 -6.12
C SER A 6 -12.86 21.77 -4.67
N LYS A 7 -11.66 21.92 -4.09
CA LYS A 7 -11.46 22.44 -2.73
C LYS A 7 -11.91 23.89 -2.58
N GLU A 8 -11.59 24.75 -3.55
CA GLU A 8 -12.04 26.15 -3.53
C GLU A 8 -13.56 26.25 -3.65
N ILE A 9 -14.19 25.42 -4.48
CA ILE A 9 -15.65 25.37 -4.63
C ILE A 9 -16.30 24.91 -3.32
N SER A 10 -15.80 23.84 -2.69
CA SER A 10 -16.32 23.36 -1.40
C SER A 10 -16.20 24.42 -0.31
N ASN A 11 -15.02 25.05 -0.17
CA ASN A 11 -14.81 26.12 0.80
C ASN A 11 -15.79 27.28 0.57
N ARG A 12 -16.03 27.64 -0.70
CA ARG A 12 -16.96 28.73 -1.03
C ARG A 12 -18.41 28.38 -0.69
N ILE A 13 -18.83 27.13 -0.90
CA ILE A 13 -20.15 26.64 -0.49
C ILE A 13 -20.30 26.71 1.04
N ASP A 14 -19.26 26.35 1.79
CA ASP A 14 -19.25 26.42 3.25
C ASP A 14 -19.35 27.87 3.75
N GLU A 15 -18.56 28.78 3.18
CA GLU A 15 -18.64 30.22 3.47
C GLU A 15 -20.05 30.77 3.22
N ILE A 16 -20.65 30.46 2.07
CA ILE A 16 -22.01 30.90 1.74
C ILE A 16 -23.02 30.34 2.75
N THR A 17 -22.85 29.08 3.18
CA THR A 17 -23.73 28.44 4.15
C THR A 17 -23.66 29.15 5.51
N GLN A 18 -22.44 29.48 5.98
CA GLN A 18 -22.26 30.25 7.22
C GLN A 18 -22.89 31.65 7.15
N LEU A 19 -22.73 32.35 6.02
CA LEU A 19 -23.35 33.67 5.81
C LEU A 19 -24.89 33.58 5.80
N GLN A 20 -25.46 32.53 5.20
CA GLN A 20 -26.90 32.30 5.21
C GLN A 20 -27.43 32.01 6.61
N GLU A 21 -26.72 31.19 7.41
CA GLU A 21 -27.08 30.93 8.80
C GLU A 21 -27.03 32.17 9.67
N GLN A 22 -26.02 33.03 9.48
CA GLN A 22 -25.93 34.31 10.20
C GLN A 22 -27.12 35.22 9.88
N HIS A 23 -27.52 35.29 8.61
CA HIS A 23 -28.69 36.06 8.20
C HIS A 23 -29.99 35.47 8.77
N GLN A 24 -30.14 34.15 8.83
CA GLN A 24 -31.34 33.49 9.39
C GLN A 24 -31.49 33.65 10.90
N LYS A 25 -30.37 33.83 11.63
CA LYS A 25 -30.37 34.04 13.09
C LYS A 25 -30.79 35.45 13.49
N ARG A 26 -30.93 36.38 12.55
CA ARG A 26 -31.27 37.77 12.81
C ARG A 26 -32.77 37.90 13.07
N ASP A 27 -33.13 38.46 14.23
CA ASP A 27 -34.52 38.77 14.61
C ASP A 27 -34.81 40.23 14.27
N PHE A 28 -35.35 40.44 13.06
CA PHE A 28 -35.63 41.78 12.55
C PHE A 28 -36.72 42.49 13.35
N ASP A 29 -37.72 41.76 13.85
CA ASP A 29 -38.81 42.35 14.64
C ASP A 29 -38.28 42.89 15.98
N ALA A 30 -37.37 42.14 16.63
CA ALA A 30 -36.69 42.60 17.83
C ALA A 30 -35.76 43.81 17.57
N GLU A 31 -35.12 43.88 16.41
CA GLU A 31 -34.32 45.06 16.00
C GLU A 31 -35.19 46.28 15.73
N LEU A 32 -36.31 46.10 15.02
CA LEU A 32 -37.24 47.16 14.66
C LEU A 32 -37.89 47.76 15.91
N LEU A 33 -38.34 46.91 16.85
CA LEU A 33 -38.88 47.35 18.13
C LEU A 33 -37.85 48.18 18.94
N LYS A 34 -36.57 47.79 18.93
CA LYS A 34 -35.50 48.57 19.60
C LYS A 34 -35.32 49.94 18.96
N VAL A 35 -35.29 50.03 17.63
CA VAL A 35 -35.12 51.30 16.92
C VAL A 35 -36.33 52.22 17.13
N MET A 36 -37.55 51.67 17.08
CA MET A 36 -38.79 52.41 17.37
C MET A 36 -38.79 52.98 18.79
N ASN A 37 -38.42 52.17 19.79
CA ASN A 37 -38.37 52.61 21.19
C ASN A 37 -37.29 53.66 21.45
N ALA A 38 -36.19 53.63 20.70
CA ALA A 38 -35.10 54.59 20.81
C ALA A 38 -35.32 55.88 19.98
N GLY A 39 -36.38 55.96 19.17
CA GLY A 39 -36.63 57.07 18.25
C GLY A 39 -35.61 57.16 17.11
N GLY A 40 -35.02 56.03 16.73
CA GLY A 40 -34.01 55.95 15.67
C GLY A 40 -34.61 55.95 14.25
N ASP A 41 -33.72 55.92 13.26
CA ASP A 41 -34.09 55.91 11.84
C ASP A 41 -34.53 54.51 11.39
N ILE A 42 -35.84 54.33 11.26
CA ILE A 42 -36.47 53.08 10.81
C ILE A 42 -36.18 52.83 9.33
N ASP A 43 -36.22 53.87 8.50
CA ASP A 43 -36.02 53.76 7.05
C ASP A 43 -34.62 53.22 6.74
N SER A 44 -33.61 53.66 7.49
CA SER A 44 -32.24 53.13 7.38
C SER A 44 -32.15 51.64 7.72
N LEU A 45 -32.87 51.18 8.76
CA LEU A 45 -32.90 49.78 9.17
C LEU A 45 -33.58 48.90 8.11
N GLU A 46 -34.73 49.35 7.58
CA GLU A 46 -35.47 48.64 6.53
C GLU A 46 -34.67 48.57 5.21
N GLN A 47 -34.00 49.67 4.83
CA GLN A 47 -33.14 49.68 3.65
C GLN A 47 -31.99 48.67 3.77
N LYS A 48 -31.38 48.57 4.96
CA LYS A 48 -30.34 47.57 5.23
C LYS A 48 -30.88 46.14 5.12
N GLN A 49 -32.07 45.88 5.64
CA GLN A 49 -32.72 44.57 5.53
C GLN A 49 -32.97 44.18 4.07
N LEU A 50 -33.46 45.10 3.24
CA LEU A 50 -33.68 44.85 1.82
C LEU A 50 -32.38 44.53 1.07
N ASP A 51 -31.28 45.22 1.42
CA ASP A 51 -29.97 44.95 0.82
C ASP A 51 -29.40 43.60 1.29
N ASP A 52 -29.57 43.25 2.56
CA ASP A 52 -29.19 41.95 3.10
C ASP A 52 -29.97 40.80 2.42
N GLU A 53 -31.27 40.97 2.17
CA GLU A 53 -32.09 39.99 1.44
C GLU A 53 -31.65 39.82 -0.02
N ARG A 54 -31.30 40.93 -0.69
CA ARG A 54 -30.74 40.89 -2.05
C ARG A 54 -29.43 40.11 -2.08
N VAL A 55 -28.54 40.35 -1.13
CA VAL A 55 -27.28 39.62 -0.99
C VAL A 55 -27.55 38.14 -0.71
N ALA A 56 -28.43 37.81 0.23
CA ALA A 56 -28.80 36.44 0.57
C ALA A 56 -29.38 35.68 -0.65
N ARG A 57 -30.18 36.36 -1.49
CA ARG A 57 -30.68 35.78 -2.74
C ARG A 57 -29.55 35.49 -3.73
N ARG A 58 -28.61 36.41 -3.92
CA ARG A 58 -27.45 36.21 -4.80
C ARG A 58 -26.59 35.03 -4.32
N LEU A 59 -26.31 34.97 -3.02
CA LEU A 59 -25.54 33.88 -2.41
C LEU A 59 -26.23 32.52 -2.58
N ARG A 60 -27.57 32.45 -2.48
CA ARG A 60 -28.31 31.21 -2.77
C ARG A 60 -28.13 30.73 -4.20
N VAL A 61 -28.21 31.65 -5.17
CA VAL A 61 -28.02 31.31 -6.59
C VAL A 61 -26.56 30.91 -6.85
N GLU A 62 -25.60 31.61 -6.26
CA GLU A 62 -24.17 31.26 -6.34
C GLU A 62 -23.92 29.85 -5.79
N LYS A 63 -24.45 29.53 -4.60
CA LYS A 63 -24.35 28.20 -4.01
C LYS A 63 -24.91 27.12 -4.92
N GLN A 64 -26.10 27.31 -5.47
CA GLN A 64 -26.70 26.34 -6.41
C GLN A 64 -25.85 26.12 -7.66
N ALA A 65 -25.27 27.18 -8.23
CA ALA A 65 -24.39 27.08 -9.38
C ALA A 65 -23.11 26.29 -9.03
N LEU A 66 -22.52 26.57 -7.86
CA LEU A 66 -21.33 25.88 -7.38
C LEU A 66 -21.60 24.40 -7.06
N GLU A 67 -22.73 24.09 -6.42
CA GLU A 67 -23.17 22.71 -6.15
C GLU A 67 -23.40 21.91 -7.44
N ALA A 68 -23.93 22.55 -8.49
CA ALA A 68 -24.09 21.92 -9.80
C ALA A 68 -22.75 21.71 -10.52
N GLN A 69 -21.78 22.61 -10.32
CA GLN A 69 -20.46 22.54 -10.97
C GLN A 69 -19.50 21.56 -10.26
N LEU A 70 -19.60 21.42 -8.94
CA LEU A 70 -18.66 20.66 -8.11
C LEU A 70 -18.41 19.22 -8.60
N PRO A 71 -19.42 18.41 -8.99
CA PRO A 71 -19.20 17.04 -9.44
C PRO A 71 -18.31 16.94 -10.69
N GLU A 72 -18.47 17.86 -11.63
CA GLU A 72 -17.68 17.89 -12.86
C GLU A 72 -16.22 18.23 -12.56
N VAL A 73 -15.98 19.22 -11.70
CA VAL A 73 -14.62 19.63 -11.32
C VAL A 73 -13.90 18.48 -10.61
N ILE A 74 -14.57 17.81 -9.65
CA ILE A 74 -14.02 16.63 -8.97
C ILE A 74 -13.65 15.54 -9.98
N TYR A 75 -14.54 15.25 -10.94
CA TYR A 75 -14.27 14.24 -11.97
C TYR A 75 -13.06 14.61 -12.83
N THR A 76 -12.94 15.87 -13.26
CA THR A 76 -11.82 16.31 -14.10
C THR A 76 -10.48 16.27 -13.36
N GLU A 77 -10.45 16.67 -12.09
CA GLU A 77 -9.25 16.60 -11.26
C GLU A 77 -8.83 15.15 -11.02
N ALA A 78 -9.77 14.30 -10.60
CA ALA A 78 -9.50 12.88 -10.35
C ALA A 78 -9.03 12.15 -11.63
N LYS A 79 -9.62 12.47 -12.79
CA LYS A 79 -9.18 11.91 -14.08
C LYS A 79 -7.74 12.32 -14.39
N SER A 80 -7.39 13.59 -14.19
CA SER A 80 -6.03 14.09 -14.41
C SER A 80 -5.02 13.40 -13.50
N GLU A 81 -5.35 13.21 -12.21
CA GLU A 81 -4.49 12.50 -11.27
C GLU A 81 -4.30 11.02 -11.66
N LEU A 82 -5.37 10.36 -12.10
CA LEU A 82 -5.32 8.97 -12.54
C LEU A 82 -4.47 8.81 -13.80
N GLU A 83 -4.57 9.72 -14.77
CA GLU A 83 -3.72 9.73 -15.95
C GLU A 83 -2.24 9.93 -15.58
N ALA A 84 -1.94 10.85 -14.66
CA ALA A 84 -0.57 11.07 -14.17
C ALA A 84 0.00 9.81 -13.46
N LEU A 85 -0.81 9.13 -12.65
CA LEU A 85 -0.42 7.87 -12.02
C LEU A 85 -0.16 6.77 -13.05
N LYS A 86 -1.04 6.65 -14.05
CA LYS A 86 -0.87 5.67 -15.14
C LYS A 86 0.43 5.91 -15.90
N ASP A 87 0.77 7.16 -16.18
CA ASP A 87 2.02 7.51 -16.86
C ASP A 87 3.24 7.23 -15.97
N SER A 88 3.14 7.47 -14.66
CA SER A 88 4.22 7.14 -13.71
C SER A 88 4.53 5.64 -13.64
N CYS A 89 3.51 4.79 -13.78
CA CYS A 89 3.66 3.34 -13.70
C CYS A 89 3.93 2.67 -15.05
N LYS A 90 4.01 3.42 -16.16
CA LYS A 90 4.07 2.85 -17.52
C LYS A 90 5.30 1.98 -17.75
N ASN A 91 6.42 2.30 -17.10
CA ASN A 91 7.69 1.58 -17.23
C ASN A 91 7.97 0.62 -16.08
N ASP A 92 7.14 0.63 -15.03
CA ASP A 92 7.36 -0.23 -13.85
C ASP A 92 7.24 -1.71 -14.23
N HIS A 93 6.36 -2.05 -15.16
CA HIS A 93 6.20 -3.44 -15.60
C HIS A 93 7.47 -3.99 -16.25
N GLU A 94 8.12 -3.22 -17.13
CA GLU A 94 9.35 -3.63 -17.80
C GLU A 94 10.51 -3.75 -16.81
N LEU A 95 10.63 -2.79 -15.88
CA LEU A 95 11.65 -2.83 -14.83
C LEU A 95 11.44 -4.01 -13.88
N ILE A 96 10.19 -4.28 -13.47
CA ILE A 96 9.87 -5.45 -12.64
C ILE A 96 10.23 -6.73 -13.39
N GLN A 97 9.88 -6.84 -14.67
CA GLN A 97 10.19 -8.03 -15.46
C GLN A 97 11.71 -8.24 -15.60
N GLU A 98 12.47 -7.18 -15.89
CA GLU A 98 13.93 -7.25 -15.98
C GLU A 98 14.55 -7.72 -14.66
N GLN A 99 14.07 -7.21 -13.51
CA GLN A 99 14.57 -7.65 -12.21
C GLN A 99 14.19 -9.11 -11.90
N VAL A 100 12.99 -9.55 -12.30
CA VAL A 100 12.58 -10.96 -12.19
C VAL A 100 13.52 -11.84 -13.01
N ASP A 101 13.82 -11.47 -14.25
CA ASP A 101 14.70 -12.25 -15.13
C ASP A 101 16.13 -12.35 -14.55
N ILE A 102 16.65 -11.27 -13.97
CA ILE A 102 17.95 -11.27 -13.27
C ILE A 102 17.95 -12.25 -12.10
N ILE A 103 16.90 -12.21 -11.27
CA ILE A 103 16.76 -13.09 -10.10
C ILE A 103 16.64 -14.55 -10.54
N GLU A 104 15.82 -14.84 -11.56
CA GLU A 104 15.65 -16.20 -12.09
C GLU A 104 16.96 -16.75 -12.64
N LYS A 105 17.72 -15.93 -13.38
CA LYS A 105 19.03 -16.31 -13.88
C LYS A 105 20.00 -16.64 -12.75
N ALA A 106 20.15 -15.75 -11.78
CA ALA A 106 21.04 -15.95 -10.64
C ALA A 106 20.66 -17.21 -9.84
N PHE A 107 19.36 -17.44 -9.65
CA PHE A 107 18.85 -18.63 -9.00
C PHE A 107 19.22 -19.92 -9.76
N ASN A 108 19.01 -19.94 -11.08
CA ASN A 108 19.29 -21.10 -11.92
C ASN A 108 20.80 -21.41 -12.04
N GLU A 109 21.66 -20.39 -12.02
CA GLU A 109 23.11 -20.56 -12.16
C GLU A 109 23.80 -20.95 -10.85
N ALA A 110 23.41 -20.33 -9.72
CA ALA A 110 24.15 -20.52 -8.46
C ALA A 110 23.45 -21.47 -7.47
N VAL A 111 22.13 -21.32 -7.32
CA VAL A 111 21.40 -21.97 -6.22
C VAL A 111 20.89 -23.35 -6.64
N LYS A 112 20.31 -23.47 -7.83
CA LYS A 112 19.76 -24.73 -8.33
C LYS A 112 20.81 -25.87 -8.37
N PRO A 113 22.03 -25.69 -8.90
CA PRO A 113 23.01 -26.77 -8.94
C PRO A 113 23.45 -27.23 -7.54
N ALA A 114 23.59 -26.29 -6.59
CA ALA A 114 23.91 -26.63 -5.21
C ALA A 114 22.82 -27.49 -4.55
N LEU A 115 21.56 -27.20 -4.83
CA LEU A 115 20.43 -28.00 -4.33
C LEU A 115 20.40 -29.40 -4.94
N GLU A 116 20.72 -29.53 -6.23
CA GLU A 116 20.83 -30.83 -6.92
C GLU A 116 21.94 -31.69 -6.30
N VAL A 117 23.11 -31.10 -6.02
CA VAL A 117 24.22 -31.80 -5.33
C VAL A 117 23.81 -32.29 -3.93
N LEU A 118 23.09 -31.46 -3.17
CA LEU A 118 22.60 -31.86 -1.85
C LEU A 118 21.61 -33.03 -1.92
N GLU A 119 20.77 -33.06 -2.94
CA GLU A 119 19.85 -34.17 -3.18
C GLU A 119 20.59 -35.46 -3.54
N GLU A 120 21.63 -35.39 -4.37
CA GLU A 120 22.48 -36.55 -4.66
C GLU A 120 23.13 -37.12 -3.39
N ILE A 121 23.69 -36.25 -2.54
CA ILE A 121 24.31 -36.64 -1.27
C ILE A 121 23.28 -37.34 -0.38
N ARG A 122 22.05 -36.82 -0.32
CA ARG A 122 20.94 -37.42 0.44
C ARG A 122 20.62 -38.83 -0.06
N ILE A 123 20.49 -39.00 -1.38
CA ILE A 123 20.22 -40.31 -1.99
C ILE A 123 21.35 -41.30 -1.68
N LYS A 124 22.62 -40.90 -1.87
CA LYS A 124 23.79 -41.71 -1.55
C LYS A 124 23.79 -42.15 -0.09
N ARG A 125 23.50 -41.24 0.84
CA ARG A 125 23.40 -41.52 2.28
C ARG A 125 22.26 -42.46 2.62
N SER A 126 21.07 -42.25 2.05
CA SER A 126 19.90 -43.13 2.26
C SER A 126 20.20 -44.57 1.82
N ASN A 127 20.85 -44.73 0.67
CA ASN A 127 21.27 -46.04 0.17
C ASN A 127 22.34 -46.69 1.07
N ALA A 128 23.31 -45.92 1.55
CA ALA A 128 24.33 -46.41 2.49
C ALA A 128 23.70 -46.85 3.82
N LEU A 129 22.78 -46.07 4.38
CA LEU A 129 22.01 -46.40 5.57
C LEU A 129 21.24 -47.71 5.41
N ARG A 130 20.50 -47.85 4.30
CA ARG A 130 19.76 -49.08 4.00
C ARG A 130 20.68 -50.31 3.90
N ARG A 131 21.87 -50.15 3.29
CA ARG A 131 22.86 -51.24 3.23
C ARG A 131 23.43 -51.58 4.61
N ALA A 132 23.74 -50.58 5.43
CA ALA A 132 24.19 -50.79 6.81
C ALA A 132 23.12 -51.51 7.66
N GLU A 133 21.84 -51.14 7.51
CA GLU A 133 20.71 -51.81 8.16
C GLU A 133 20.61 -53.29 7.78
N VAL A 134 20.77 -53.61 6.49
CA VAL A 134 20.77 -55.01 6.05
C VAL A 134 21.95 -55.77 6.65
N LEU A 135 23.17 -55.23 6.55
CA LEU A 135 24.38 -55.91 7.04
C LEU A 135 24.39 -56.13 8.55
N THR A 136 23.96 -55.15 9.33
CA THR A 136 23.87 -55.26 10.79
C THR A 136 22.87 -56.32 11.22
N ARG A 137 21.71 -56.40 10.56
CA ARG A 137 20.72 -57.47 10.80
C ARG A 137 21.24 -58.85 10.39
N THR A 138 21.84 -58.97 9.20
CA THR A 138 22.32 -60.25 8.68
C THR A 138 23.49 -60.81 9.49
N HIS A 139 24.39 -59.94 9.97
CA HIS A 139 25.62 -60.35 10.65
C HIS A 139 25.62 -60.09 12.17
N GLN A 140 24.48 -59.71 12.76
CA GLN A 140 24.33 -59.40 14.20
C GLN A 140 25.36 -58.38 14.71
N ILE A 141 25.73 -57.40 13.87
CA ILE A 141 26.70 -56.37 14.22
C ILE A 141 26.00 -55.28 15.06
N ASN A 142 26.64 -54.86 16.15
CA ASN A 142 26.11 -53.82 17.05
C ASN A 142 25.91 -52.48 16.30
N TRP A 143 24.70 -51.94 16.38
CA TRP A 143 24.28 -50.69 15.73
C TRP A 143 25.05 -49.46 16.21
N ASN A 144 25.58 -49.49 17.44
CA ASN A 144 26.31 -48.36 18.03
C ASN A 144 27.61 -48.01 17.29
N ASN A 145 28.09 -48.85 16.36
CA ASN A 145 29.22 -48.54 15.50
C ASN A 145 28.87 -47.61 14.31
N TYR A 146 27.58 -47.24 14.11
CA TYR A 146 27.09 -46.52 12.92
C TYR A 146 26.54 -45.12 13.19
N VAL A 147 26.88 -44.51 14.33
CA VAL A 147 26.46 -43.14 14.75
C VAL A 147 26.77 -42.07 13.68
N TYR A 148 27.73 -42.32 12.79
CA TYR A 148 28.13 -41.41 11.69
C TYR A 148 27.01 -41.10 10.68
N PHE A 149 25.94 -41.91 10.62
CA PHE A 149 24.88 -41.73 9.62
C PHE A 149 23.64 -40.96 10.11
N ASP A 150 23.61 -40.42 11.34
CA ASP A 150 22.39 -39.85 11.93
C ASP A 150 22.31 -38.31 11.88
N GLU A 151 23.43 -37.58 11.80
CA GLU A 151 23.41 -36.11 11.92
C GLU A 151 23.62 -35.36 10.59
N LEU A 152 22.52 -35.14 9.86
CA LEU A 152 22.30 -33.87 9.15
C LEU A 152 20.87 -33.47 9.49
N GLY A 153 20.73 -32.56 10.44
CA GLY A 153 19.46 -32.18 11.06
C GLY A 153 18.33 -32.02 10.04
N SER A 154 17.32 -32.90 10.14
CA SER A 154 16.28 -33.16 9.15
C SER A 154 15.44 -31.94 8.73
N ARG A 155 15.51 -30.81 9.44
CA ARG A 155 14.77 -29.59 9.11
C ARG A 155 15.33 -28.85 7.89
N LYS A 156 16.65 -28.64 7.79
CA LYS A 156 17.23 -27.87 6.66
C LYS A 156 17.14 -28.66 5.34
N LEU A 157 17.36 -29.97 5.39
CA LEU A 157 17.16 -30.87 4.24
C LEU A 157 15.69 -30.99 3.82
N LYS A 158 14.73 -31.01 4.76
CA LYS A 158 13.29 -31.00 4.43
C LYS A 158 12.86 -29.70 3.73
N LEU A 159 13.41 -28.56 4.11
CA LEU A 159 13.12 -27.26 3.46
C LEU A 159 13.66 -27.23 2.03
N ILE A 160 14.87 -27.74 1.82
CA ILE A 160 15.46 -27.93 0.48
C ILE A 160 14.60 -28.89 -0.36
N GLN A 161 14.09 -29.98 0.24
CA GLN A 161 13.23 -30.97 -0.43
C GLN A 161 11.87 -30.40 -0.87
N ILE A 162 11.23 -29.56 -0.04
CA ILE A 162 9.98 -28.87 -0.40
C ILE A 162 10.22 -27.95 -1.60
N TYR A 163 11.33 -27.23 -1.59
CA TYR A 163 11.68 -26.28 -2.63
C TYR A 163 11.98 -26.97 -3.98
N VAL A 164 12.81 -28.02 -3.99
CA VAL A 164 13.15 -28.78 -5.20
C VAL A 164 11.94 -29.54 -5.78
N SER A 165 11.09 -30.14 -4.93
CA SER A 165 9.96 -30.98 -5.40
C SER A 165 8.74 -30.19 -5.87
N ARG A 166 8.54 -28.95 -5.39
CA ARG A 166 7.34 -28.15 -5.73
C ARG A 166 7.58 -27.03 -6.72
N GLY A 167 8.84 -26.71 -7.03
CA GLY A 167 9.17 -25.55 -7.88
C GLY A 167 8.60 -24.24 -7.34
N ARG A 168 8.36 -24.15 -6.03
CA ARG A 168 7.79 -23.00 -5.33
C ARG A 168 8.59 -22.73 -4.06
N ALA A 169 8.76 -21.46 -3.74
CA ALA A 169 9.24 -21.02 -2.43
C ALA A 169 8.40 -21.67 -1.32
N PRO A 170 9.01 -22.05 -0.18
CA PRO A 170 8.25 -22.57 0.96
C PRO A 170 7.20 -21.53 1.38
N ASP A 171 5.98 -21.99 1.66
CA ASP A 171 4.83 -21.11 1.90
C ASP A 171 5.14 -20.07 3.00
N ALA A 172 4.72 -18.82 2.73
CA ALA A 172 4.90 -17.68 3.60
C ALA A 172 4.35 -18.00 5.00
N GLY A 173 5.24 -18.01 5.99
CA GLY A 173 4.96 -18.47 7.35
C GLY A 173 6.09 -19.34 7.93
N SER A 174 6.96 -19.88 7.08
CA SER A 174 8.24 -20.43 7.52
C SER A 174 9.23 -19.28 7.74
N THR A 175 9.43 -18.90 9.01
CA THR A 175 10.44 -17.91 9.38
C THR A 175 11.80 -18.46 9.01
N VAL A 176 12.38 -17.93 7.93
CA VAL A 176 13.82 -18.03 7.71
C VAL A 176 14.42 -17.09 8.75
N LEU A 177 14.85 -17.65 9.89
CA LEU A 177 15.88 -17.00 10.69
C LEU A 177 17.15 -17.02 9.84
N THR A 178 17.24 -16.09 8.89
CA THR A 178 18.52 -15.66 8.37
C THR A 178 19.21 -14.98 9.54
N SER A 179 20.12 -15.68 10.20
CA SER A 179 21.17 -15.02 10.97
C SER A 179 22.07 -14.27 9.97
N GLY A 180 21.58 -13.13 9.49
CA GLY A 180 22.27 -11.90 9.11
C GLY A 180 23.65 -11.92 8.45
N ARG A 181 24.03 -12.86 7.58
CA ARG A 181 25.32 -12.79 6.83
C ARG A 181 25.27 -13.43 5.45
N PHE A 182 24.46 -12.93 4.52
CA PHE A 182 24.57 -13.34 3.12
C PHE A 182 24.55 -12.20 2.10
N ILE A 183 24.60 -10.94 2.56
CA ILE A 183 24.75 -9.76 1.69
C ILE A 183 25.78 -8.85 2.36
N GLU A 184 27.07 -9.18 2.26
CA GLU A 184 28.16 -8.25 2.58
C GLU A 184 29.47 -8.65 1.87
N ASP A 185 29.66 -9.93 1.52
CA ASP A 185 30.90 -10.40 0.88
C ASP A 185 30.98 -10.25 -0.66
N LEU A 186 29.99 -9.62 -1.31
CA LEU A 186 30.03 -9.36 -2.76
C LEU A 186 30.61 -7.98 -3.14
N GLN A 187 31.10 -7.19 -2.18
CA GLN A 187 31.72 -5.87 -2.45
C GLN A 187 33.17 -5.70 -1.98
N GLN A 188 33.87 -6.76 -1.52
CA GLN A 188 35.25 -6.63 -1.03
C GLN A 188 36.33 -7.40 -1.82
N ASN A 189 36.03 -7.96 -2.99
CA ASN A 189 37.05 -8.61 -3.84
C ASN A 189 37.21 -7.96 -5.23
N GLU A 190 37.11 -6.63 -5.29
CA GLU A 190 37.74 -5.84 -6.36
C GLU A 190 38.71 -4.83 -5.72
N GLY A 191 39.94 -5.26 -5.44
CA GLY A 191 41.01 -4.35 -5.01
C GLY A 191 42.01 -4.95 -4.04
N ASN A 192 42.90 -5.82 -4.55
CA ASN A 192 44.36 -5.81 -4.32
C ASN A 192 45.03 -6.99 -5.04
#